data_AF-A0AAV2MXG5-F1
#
_entry.id   AF-A0AAV2MXG5-F1
#
_cell.length_a   1.000
_cell.length_b   1.000
_cell.length_c   1.000
_cell.angle_alpha   90.00
_cell.angle_beta   90.00
_cell.angle_gamma   90.00
#
_symmetry.space_group_name_H-M   'P 1'
#
loop_
_entity.id
_entity.type
_entity.pdbx_description
1 polymer ?
#
loop_
_entity_poly.entity_id
_entity_poly.type
_entity_poly.pdbx_seq_one_letter_code
_entity_poly.pdbx_strand_id
1 'polypeptide(L)'
;MTSVAKSNPVILLSTVKAEILDVHGKTFPVRILLDSASQSNFITESCMQRGGFGQTKHSTLILAVNDVKAATTRGNTSFVIRVRNRADVRIPVEAIILSRISFFLPNSGVERKS
;
A
#
# COMPACT_ATOMS: atom_id res chain seq x y z
N MET A 1 5.76 41.38 19.07
CA MET A 1 4.83 40.41 18.43
C MET A 1 5.60 39.13 18.17
N THR A 2 5.37 38.09 18.97
CA THR A 2 5.99 36.77 18.81
C THR A 2 5.19 35.96 17.80
N SER A 3 5.78 35.70 16.62
CA SER A 3 5.22 34.81 15.61
C SER A 3 5.26 33.37 16.12
N VAL A 4 4.10 32.79 16.43
CA VAL A 4 3.99 31.35 16.69
C VAL A 4 4.16 30.66 15.35
N ALA A 5 5.25 29.92 15.17
CA ALA A 5 5.46 29.10 13.97
C ALA A 5 4.25 28.19 13.78
N LYS A 6 3.51 28.38 12.68
CA LYS A 6 2.35 27.55 12.31
C LYS A 6 2.88 26.14 12.05
N SER A 7 2.63 25.22 12.97
CA SER A 7 2.97 23.81 12.76
C SER A 7 2.14 23.27 11.60
N ASN A 8 2.78 22.70 10.58
CA ASN A 8 2.07 22.01 9.51
C ASN A 8 1.21 20.88 10.12
N PRO A 9 -0.09 20.77 9.76
CA PRO A 9 -0.93 19.71 10.28
C PRO A 9 -0.36 18.34 9.86
N VAL A 10 -0.19 17.44 10.83
CA VAL A 10 0.16 16.05 10.54
C VAL A 10 -1.12 15.33 10.11
N ILE A 11 -1.16 14.91 8.84
CA ILE A 11 -2.26 14.11 8.32
C ILE A 11 -1.91 12.63 8.52
N LEU A 12 -2.76 11.91 9.25
CA LEU A 12 -2.65 10.47 9.40
C LEU A 12 -3.45 9.79 8.29
N LEU A 13 -2.80 8.87 7.58
CA LEU A 13 -3.46 8.02 6.61
C LEU A 13 -3.98 6.75 7.29
N SER A 14 -5.15 6.30 6.86
CA SER A 14 -5.78 5.10 7.38
C SER A 14 -4.97 3.87 6.99
N THR A 15 -4.64 3.02 7.98
CA THR A 15 -3.94 1.76 7.72
C THR A 15 -4.71 0.59 8.31
N VAL A 16 -4.68 -0.55 7.62
CA VAL A 16 -5.38 -1.77 8.05
C VAL A 16 -4.41 -2.95 8.03
N LYS A 17 -4.53 -3.82 9.03
CA LYS A 17 -3.90 -5.15 9.01
C LYS A 17 -4.89 -6.15 8.43
N ALA A 18 -4.50 -6.80 7.35
CA ALA A 18 -5.31 -7.81 6.67
C ALA A 18 -4.50 -9.07 6.41
N GLU A 19 -5.14 -10.07 5.83
CA GLU A 19 -4.48 -11.27 5.33
C GLU A 19 -4.69 -11.37 3.82
N ILE A 20 -3.72 -11.90 3.10
CA ILE A 20 -3.85 -12.23 1.68
C ILE A 20 -3.70 -13.74 1.53
N LEU A 21 -4.50 -14.35 0.66
CA LEU A 21 -4.35 -15.74 0.24
C LEU A 21 -3.21 -15.86 -0.78
N ASP A 22 -2.23 -16.72 -0.53
CA ASP A 22 -1.21 -17.11 -1.50
C ASP A 22 -1.77 -18.07 -2.57
N VAL A 23 -0.95 -18.40 -3.57
CA VAL A 23 -1.32 -19.33 -4.65
C VAL A 23 -1.60 -20.76 -4.20
N HIS A 24 -1.24 -21.13 -2.97
CA HIS A 24 -1.54 -22.43 -2.36
C HIS A 24 -2.78 -22.36 -1.42
N GLY A 25 -3.45 -21.22 -1.35
CA GLY A 25 -4.62 -21.00 -0.49
C GLY A 25 -4.30 -20.73 0.98
N LYS A 26 -3.02 -20.58 1.35
CA LYS A 26 -2.60 -20.23 2.72
C LYS A 26 -2.58 -18.71 2.88
N THR A 27 -2.94 -18.24 4.06
CA THR A 27 -2.89 -16.80 4.35
C THR A 27 -1.59 -16.34 4.97
N PHE A 28 -1.20 -15.12 4.62
CA PHE A 28 -0.13 -14.38 5.29
C PHE A 28 -0.55 -12.93 5.60
N PRO A 29 -0.03 -12.34 6.69
CA PRO A 29 -0.42 -11.00 7.10
C PRO A 29 0.21 -9.92 6.22
N VAL A 30 -0.55 -8.84 6.01
CA VAL A 30 -0.11 -7.63 5.30
C VAL A 30 -0.56 -6.36 6.03
N ARG A 31 0.10 -5.25 5.70
CA ARG A 31 -0.34 -3.91 6.06
C ARG A 31 -0.78 -3.20 4.79
N ILE A 32 -1.96 -2.59 4.84
CA ILE A 32 -2.57 -1.89 3.72
C ILE A 32 -2.71 -0.42 4.12
N LEU A 33 -2.31 0.48 3.23
CA LEU A 33 -2.63 1.88 3.29
C LEU A 33 -3.94 2.11 2.53
N LEU A 34 -4.96 2.63 3.21
CA LEU A 34 -6.21 3.03 2.57
C LEU A 34 -6.07 4.49 2.13
N ASP A 35 -5.73 4.67 0.87
CA ASP A 35 -5.46 5.97 0.27
C ASP A 35 -6.51 6.31 -0.79
N SER A 36 -7.44 7.20 -0.44
CA SER A 36 -8.47 7.68 -1.37
C SER A 36 -7.93 8.62 -2.45
N ALA A 37 -6.69 9.13 -2.32
CA ALA A 37 -6.07 9.95 -3.35
C ALA A 37 -5.42 9.11 -4.47
N SER A 38 -5.23 7.81 -4.25
CA SER A 38 -4.69 6.90 -5.26
C SER A 38 -5.76 6.48 -6.28
N GLN A 39 -5.41 6.56 -7.57
CA GLN A 39 -6.28 6.13 -8.69
C GLN A 39 -6.17 4.62 -8.98
N SER A 40 -5.29 3.90 -8.29
CA SER A 40 -5.04 2.47 -8.51
C SER A 40 -4.54 1.81 -7.23
N ASN A 41 -4.68 0.49 -7.14
CA ASN A 41 -4.07 -0.27 -6.05
C ASN A 41 -2.61 -0.61 -6.39
N PHE A 42 -1.79 -0.68 -5.35
CA PHE A 42 -0.38 -1.01 -5.47
C PHE A 42 -0.01 -2.15 -4.53
N ILE A 43 0.88 -3.02 -4.99
CA ILE A 43 1.48 -4.08 -4.20
C ILE A 43 3.00 -4.05 -4.37
N THR A 44 3.72 -4.34 -3.28
CA THR A 44 5.18 -4.42 -3.37
C THR A 44 5.61 -5.70 -4.07
N GLU A 45 6.71 -5.66 -4.83
CA GLU A 45 7.34 -6.84 -5.41
C GLU A 45 7.60 -7.94 -4.36
N SER A 46 8.05 -7.54 -3.16
CA SER A 46 8.26 -8.46 -2.04
C SER A 46 6.98 -9.15 -1.57
N CYS A 47 5.84 -8.45 -1.57
CA CYS A 47 4.54 -9.02 -1.19
C CYS A 47 4.02 -9.95 -2.29
N MET A 48 4.21 -9.56 -3.55
CA MET A 48 3.87 -10.37 -4.72
C MET A 48 4.65 -11.68 -4.74
N GLN A 49 5.98 -11.62 -4.58
CA GLN A 49 6.85 -12.80 -4.52
C GLN A 49 6.49 -13.72 -3.36
N ARG A 50 6.21 -13.15 -2.18
CA ARG A 50 5.84 -13.93 -0.99
C ARG A 50 4.51 -14.68 -1.16
N GLY A 51 3.56 -14.12 -1.91
CA GLY A 51 2.30 -14.78 -2.24
C GLY A 51 2.37 -15.73 -3.43
N GLY A 52 3.50 -15.74 -4.16
CA GLY A 52 3.68 -16.53 -5.39
C GLY A 52 2.80 -16.09 -6.54
N PHE A 53 2.27 -14.86 -6.52
CA PHE A 53 1.28 -14.43 -7.51
C PHE A 53 1.88 -14.31 -8.91
N GLY A 54 1.07 -14.65 -9.91
CA GLY A 54 1.42 -14.39 -11.31
C GLY A 54 1.46 -12.89 -11.61
N GLN A 55 2.21 -12.53 -12.65
CA GLN A 55 2.27 -11.16 -13.15
C GLN A 55 1.87 -11.13 -14.62
N THR A 56 0.98 -10.21 -14.98
CA THR A 56 0.79 -9.82 -16.38
C THR A 56 1.73 -8.67 -16.69
N LYS A 57 2.61 -8.86 -17.67
CA LYS A 57 3.62 -7.87 -18.04
C LYS A 57 2.97 -6.68 -18.74
N HIS A 58 3.20 -5.49 -18.19
CA HIS A 58 2.77 -4.22 -18.79
C HIS A 58 3.65 -3.09 -18.22
N SER A 59 3.90 -2.05 -19.02
CA SER A 59 4.64 -0.87 -18.57
C SER A 59 3.69 0.30 -18.32
N THR A 60 3.50 0.66 -17.05
CA THR A 60 2.68 1.83 -16.66
C THR A 60 3.57 2.87 -15.99
N LEU A 61 3.49 4.12 -16.46
CA LEU A 61 4.08 5.29 -15.80
C LEU A 61 3.19 5.70 -14.62
N ILE A 62 3.77 5.80 -13.43
CA ILE A 62 3.08 6.26 -12.22
C ILE A 62 3.56 7.67 -11.90
N LEU A 63 2.59 8.58 -11.79
CA LEU A 63 2.80 9.96 -11.39
C LEU A 63 2.35 10.15 -9.94
N ALA A 64 3.14 10.89 -9.17
CA ALA A 64 2.80 11.35 -7.84
C ALA A 64 2.19 12.76 -7.91
N VAL A 65 2.06 13.40 -6.76
CA VAL A 65 1.62 14.80 -6.66
C VAL A 65 2.48 15.71 -7.54
N ASN A 66 1.83 16.64 -8.25
CA ASN A 66 2.44 17.57 -9.21
C ASN A 66 3.11 16.87 -10.41
N ASP A 67 2.52 15.77 -10.89
CA ASP A 67 3.00 15.00 -12.04
C ASP A 67 4.46 14.54 -11.94
N VAL A 68 4.98 14.47 -10.70
CA VAL A 68 6.32 13.99 -10.45
C VAL A 68 6.35 12.50 -10.74
N LYS A 69 7.23 12.07 -11.65
CA LYS A 69 7.44 10.66 -11.96
C LYS A 69 7.81 9.90 -10.67
N ALA A 70 6.91 9.02 -10.22
CA ALA A 70 7.10 8.20 -9.04
C ALA A 70 7.80 6.88 -9.39
N ALA A 71 7.34 6.22 -10.45
CA ALA A 71 7.86 4.94 -10.90
C ALA A 71 7.52 4.63 -12.36
N THR A 72 8.26 3.70 -12.95
CA THR A 72 7.84 2.97 -14.15
C THR A 72 7.71 1.50 -13.77
N THR A 73 6.54 0.92 -13.97
CA THR A 73 6.18 -0.41 -13.46
C THR A 73 6.35 -1.47 -14.54
N ARG A 74 6.40 -2.74 -14.13
CA ARG A 74 6.63 -3.88 -15.06
C ARG A 74 5.46 -4.85 -15.16
N GLY A 75 4.37 -4.60 -14.42
CA GLY A 75 3.15 -5.35 -14.58
C GLY A 75 2.16 -5.15 -13.45
N ASN A 76 1.06 -5.86 -13.56
CA ASN A 76 0.02 -5.96 -12.54
C ASN A 76 -0.12 -7.42 -12.07
N THR A 77 -0.84 -7.59 -10.98
CA THR A 77 -1.18 -8.89 -10.41
C THR A 77 -2.55 -8.82 -9.77
N SER A 78 -3.15 -9.98 -9.53
CA SER A 78 -4.45 -10.11 -8.87
C SER A 78 -4.31 -11.05 -7.68
N PHE A 79 -4.93 -10.68 -6.57
CA PHE A 79 -4.91 -11.45 -5.32
C PHE A 79 -6.22 -11.27 -4.55
N VAL A 80 -6.38 -12.04 -3.48
CA VAL A 80 -7.58 -11.97 -2.62
C VAL A 80 -7.19 -11.57 -1.21
N ILE A 81 -7.75 -10.47 -0.75
CA ILE A 81 -7.69 -10.06 0.65
C ILE A 81 -8.77 -10.82 1.42
N ARG A 82 -8.40 -11.34 2.58
CA ARG A 82 -9.30 -11.89 3.60
C ARG A 82 -9.34 -10.95 4.79
N VAL A 83 -10.55 -10.66 5.27
CA VAL A 83 -10.73 -9.88 6.49
C VAL A 83 -10.41 -10.77 7.69
N ARG A 84 -9.61 -10.24 8.62
CA ARG A 84 -9.28 -10.96 9.85
C ARG A 84 -10.55 -11.31 10.61
N ASN A 85 -10.68 -12.57 11.03
CA ASN A 85 -11.85 -13.11 11.74
C ASN A 85 -13.17 -13.14 10.93
N ARG A 86 -13.12 -12.94 9.61
CA ARG A 86 -14.28 -13.10 8.70
C ARG A 86 -13.84 -13.81 7.42
N ALA A 87 -13.73 -15.14 7.49
CA ALA A 87 -13.19 -15.96 6.40
C ALA A 87 -14.11 -16.03 5.16
N ASP A 88 -15.38 -15.71 5.36
CA ASP A 88 -16.42 -15.53 4.35
C ASP A 88 -16.19 -14.26 3.51
N VAL A 89 -15.58 -13.23 4.08
CA VAL A 89 -15.33 -11.96 3.38
C VAL A 89 -14.02 -12.05 2.60
N ARG A 90 -14.16 -12.21 1.28
CA ARG A 90 -13.06 -12.26 0.30
C ARG A 90 -13.19 -11.09 -0.66
N ILE A 91 -12.12 -10.30 -0.75
CA ILE A 91 -12.08 -9.10 -1.57
C ILE A 91 -11.02 -9.32 -2.66
N PRO A 92 -11.42 -9.61 -3.92
CA PRO A 92 -10.48 -9.68 -5.03
C PRO A 92 -9.94 -8.28 -5.34
N VAL A 93 -8.64 -8.19 -5.60
CA VAL A 93 -7.95 -6.93 -5.88
C VAL A 93 -7.01 -7.13 -7.05
N GLU A 94 -7.08 -6.22 -8.02
CA GLU A 94 -6.03 -6.02 -9.02
C GLU A 94 -5.13 -4.87 -8.58
N ALA A 95 -3.81 -5.08 -8.66
CA ALA A 95 -2.84 -4.08 -8.23
C ALA A 95 -1.63 -4.01 -9.17
N ILE A 96 -1.08 -2.80 -9.28
CA ILE A 96 0.14 -2.53 -10.01
C ILE A 96 1.34 -2.87 -9.10
N ILE A 97 2.32 -3.56 -9.68
CA ILE A 97 3.51 -3.98 -8.94
C ILE A 97 4.53 -2.83 -8.87
N LEU A 98 4.93 -2.47 -7.65
CA LEU A 98 5.98 -1.49 -7.36
C LEU A 98 7.09 -2.14 -6.53
N SER A 99 8.34 -1.72 -6.70
CA SER A 99 9.42 -2.15 -5.80
C SER A 99 9.20 -1.67 -4.35
N ARG A 100 8.60 -0.49 -4.19
CA ARG A 100 8.24 0.15 -2.92
C ARG A 100 7.08 1.12 -3.09
N ILE A 101 6.22 1.23 -2.08
CA ILE A 101 5.08 2.18 -2.05
C ILE A 101 5.49 3.49 -1.34
N SER A 102 6.10 3.39 -0.16
CA SER A 102 6.65 4.54 0.56
C SER A 102 8.06 4.23 1.05
N PHE A 103 8.81 5.25 1.47
CA PHE A 103 9.97 5.01 2.33
C PHE A 103 9.52 4.62 3.73
N PHE A 104 10.45 4.16 4.57
CA PHE A 104 10.20 4.05 6.00
C PHE A 104 9.93 5.45 6.55
N LEU A 105 8.68 5.71 6.93
CA LEU A 105 8.24 6.95 7.54
C LEU A 105 7.25 6.62 8.67
N PRO A 106 7.25 7.37 9.77
CA PRO A 106 8.27 8.36 10.14
C PRO A 106 9.55 7.66 10.63
N ASN A 107 10.72 8.27 10.40
CA ASN A 107 11.99 7.81 10.98
C ASN A 107 12.11 8.15 12.49
N SER A 108 11.08 8.78 13.05
CA SER A 108 10.93 9.12 14.47
C SER A 108 9.51 8.76 14.94
N GLY A 109 9.34 8.36 16.19
CA GLY A 109 8.01 8.07 16.73
C GLY A 109 7.10 9.31 16.69
N VAL A 110 5.81 9.12 16.43
CA VAL A 110 4.82 10.18 16.64
C VAL A 110 4.68 10.37 18.15
N GLU A 111 5.09 11.53 18.66
CA GLU A 111 4.89 11.87 20.07
C GLU A 111 3.39 11.77 20.40
N ARG A 112 3.07 10.95 21.39
CA ARG A 112 1.72 10.93 21.96
C ARG A 112 1.61 12.13 22.87
N LYS A 113 0.71 13.06 22.56
CA LYS A 113 0.23 14.00 23.58
C LYS A 113 -0.52 13.19 24.63
N SER A 114 0.09 13.02 25.79
CA SER A 114 -0.53 12.56 27.05
C SER A 114 -1.44 13.63 27.63
#